data_AF-A0A3B0YXW2-F1
#
_entry.id   AF-A0A3B0YXW2-F1
#
_cell.length_a   1.000
_cell.length_b   1.000
_cell.length_c   1.000
_cell.angle_alpha   90.00
_cell.angle_beta   90.00
_cell.angle_gamma   90.00
#
_symmetry.space_group_name_H-M   'P 1'
#
loop_
_entity.id
_entity.type
_entity.pdbx_description
1 polymer ?
#
loop_
_entity_poly.entity_id
_entity_poly.type
_entity_poly.pdbx_seq_one_letter_code
_entity_poly.pdbx_strand_id
1 'polypeptide(L)'
;MKSIYVGNIAFDTTSDQLRELFSTHGEVKSVKLVNDRYTGKPRGFAFVEMDDEVVETAVSAMDGVEFEGRSLKVNLAKPRGVWRMRRPRH
;
A
#
# COMPACT_ATOMS: atom_id res chain seq x y z
N MET A 1 3.62 10.06 -9.27
CA MET A 1 3.39 8.72 -8.69
C MET A 1 3.68 8.77 -7.20
N LYS A 2 2.64 8.58 -6.39
CA LYS A 2 2.75 8.49 -4.93
C LYS A 2 2.42 7.04 -4.53
N SER A 3 3.01 6.62 -3.42
CA SER A 3 2.66 5.34 -2.81
C SER A 3 1.59 5.59 -1.75
N ILE A 4 0.63 4.68 -1.68
CA ILE A 4 -0.42 4.61 -0.67
C ILE A 4 -0.06 3.45 0.26
N TYR A 5 -0.11 3.71 1.55
CA TYR A 5 0.00 2.72 2.59
C TYR A 5 -1.39 2.22 2.93
N VAL A 6 -1.59 0.90 2.90
CA VAL A 6 -2.84 0.24 3.30
C VAL A 6 -2.49 -0.69 4.44
N GLY A 7 -2.98 -0.43 5.64
CA GLY A 7 -2.75 -1.22 6.85
C GLY A 7 -4.04 -1.79 7.42
N ASN A 8 -3.89 -2.70 8.39
CA ASN A 8 -4.99 -3.43 9.01
C ASN A 8 -5.78 -4.32 8.04
N ILE A 9 -5.15 -4.76 6.94
CA ILE A 9 -5.74 -5.71 5.99
C ILE A 9 -5.72 -7.14 6.56
N ALA A 10 -6.58 -8.00 6.02
CA ALA A 10 -6.55 -9.41 6.37
C ALA A 10 -5.27 -10.08 5.85
N PHE A 11 -4.98 -11.26 6.40
CA PHE A 11 -3.85 -12.06 5.96
C PHE A 11 -4.14 -12.82 4.67
N ASP A 12 -5.43 -12.97 4.34
CA ASP A 12 -5.93 -13.54 3.10
C ASP A 12 -5.95 -12.53 1.95
N THR A 13 -5.95 -11.22 2.28
CA THR A 13 -6.00 -10.14 1.29
C THR A 13 -4.82 -10.22 0.32
N THR A 14 -5.14 -10.31 -0.98
CA THR A 14 -4.12 -10.39 -2.05
C THR A 14 -3.84 -9.05 -2.72
N SER A 15 -2.75 -8.99 -3.47
CA SER A 15 -2.39 -7.79 -4.23
C SER A 15 -3.40 -7.46 -5.32
N ASP A 16 -4.08 -8.48 -5.85
CA ASP A 16 -5.08 -8.31 -6.90
C ASP A 16 -6.37 -7.69 -6.34
N GLN A 17 -6.84 -8.16 -5.18
CA GLN A 17 -7.97 -7.54 -4.49
C GLN A 17 -7.72 -6.06 -4.17
N LEU A 18 -6.53 -5.72 -3.65
CA LEU A 18 -6.17 -4.32 -3.42
C LEU A 18 -6.13 -3.55 -4.74
N ARG A 19 -5.57 -4.14 -5.80
CA ARG A 19 -5.54 -3.49 -7.11
C ARG A 19 -6.96 -3.19 -7.59
N GLU A 20 -7.89 -4.15 -7.55
CA GLU A 20 -9.28 -3.94 -7.96
C GLU A 20 -9.98 -2.87 -7.11
N LEU A 21 -9.80 -2.93 -5.78
CA LEU A 21 -10.37 -2.00 -4.82
C LEU A 21 -9.93 -0.55 -5.10
N PHE A 22 -8.64 -0.35 -5.37
CA PHE A 22 -8.09 0.97 -5.70
C PHE A 22 -8.33 1.35 -7.17
N SER A 23 -8.53 0.37 -8.06
CA SER A 23 -8.79 0.60 -9.49
C SER A 23 -10.10 1.36 -9.75
N THR A 24 -11.05 1.31 -8.83
CA THR A 24 -12.30 2.10 -8.89
C THR A 24 -12.03 3.60 -8.76
N HIS A 25 -10.98 4.00 -8.06
CA HIS A 25 -10.62 5.40 -7.82
C HIS A 25 -9.58 5.93 -8.81
N GLY A 26 -8.76 5.06 -9.41
CA GLY A 26 -7.77 5.45 -10.42
C GLY A 26 -6.89 4.30 -10.88
N GLU A 27 -5.99 4.57 -11.82
CA GLU A 27 -5.11 3.53 -12.37
C GLU A 27 -4.00 3.14 -11.38
N VAL A 28 -4.03 1.87 -10.95
CA VAL A 28 -3.00 1.29 -10.07
C VAL A 28 -1.78 0.87 -10.91
N LYS A 29 -0.62 1.45 -10.61
CA LYS A 29 0.64 1.13 -11.29
C LYS A 29 1.33 -0.10 -10.70
N SER A 30 1.33 -0.25 -9.37
CA SER A 30 1.97 -1.38 -8.71
C SER A 30 1.38 -1.65 -7.33
N VAL A 31 1.32 -2.92 -6.93
CA VAL A 31 0.91 -3.33 -5.57
C VAL A 31 2.01 -4.19 -4.94
N LYS A 32 2.40 -3.86 -3.72
CA LYS A 32 3.40 -4.57 -2.93
C LYS A 32 2.84 -4.90 -1.55
N LEU A 33 2.47 -6.16 -1.35
CA LEU A 33 2.19 -6.70 -0.03
C LEU A 33 3.49 -6.81 0.77
N VAL A 34 3.49 -6.40 2.04
CA VAL A 34 4.66 -6.54 2.91
C VAL A 34 4.34 -7.49 4.05
N ASN A 35 5.12 -8.56 4.09
CA ASN A 35 5.11 -9.58 5.12
C ASN A 35 6.27 -9.36 6.10
N ASP A 36 6.08 -9.79 7.36
CA ASP A 36 7.17 -9.78 8.32
C ASP A 36 8.18 -10.86 7.95
N ARG A 37 9.42 -10.47 7.66
CA ARG A 37 10.47 -11.40 7.26
C ARG A 37 11.07 -12.20 8.42
N TYR A 38 10.86 -11.77 9.66
CA TYR A 38 11.43 -12.41 10.84
C TYR A 38 10.51 -13.49 11.41
N THR A 39 9.22 -13.20 11.47
CA THR A 39 8.21 -14.11 11.99
C THR A 39 7.49 -14.88 10.90
N GLY A 40 7.69 -14.51 9.62
CA GLY A 40 6.93 -15.05 8.49
C GLY A 40 5.45 -14.67 8.52
N LYS A 41 5.01 -13.92 9.55
CA LYS A 41 3.62 -13.54 9.71
C LYS A 41 3.33 -12.33 8.84
N PRO A 42 2.24 -12.35 8.06
CA PRO A 42 1.79 -11.15 7.37
C PRO A 42 1.56 -10.04 8.42
N ARG A 43 2.12 -8.85 8.18
CA ARG A 43 1.93 -7.70 9.10
C ARG A 43 0.59 -6.99 8.85
N GLY A 44 -0.20 -7.47 7.90
CA GLY A 44 -1.46 -6.86 7.52
C GLY A 44 -1.27 -5.48 6.92
N PHE A 45 -0.25 -5.28 6.07
CA PHE A 45 -0.13 -4.05 5.29
C PHE A 45 0.47 -4.23 3.90
N ALA A 46 0.14 -3.28 3.04
CA ALA A 46 0.49 -3.23 1.63
C ALA A 46 0.83 -1.80 1.19
N PHE A 47 1.51 -1.70 0.06
CA PHE A 47 1.82 -0.45 -0.61
C PHE A 47 1.26 -0.47 -2.03
N VAL A 48 0.48 0.53 -2.40
CA VAL A 48 -0.10 0.68 -3.73
C VAL A 48 0.48 1.94 -4.38
N GLU A 49 1.12 1.82 -5.54
CA GLU A 49 1.56 2.97 -6.34
C GLU A 49 0.47 3.39 -7.31
N MET A 50 0.09 4.67 -7.26
CA MET A 50 -0.90 5.28 -8.16
C MET A 50 -0.45 6.69 -8.57
N ASP A 51 -1.22 7.29 -9.47
CA ASP A 51 -1.01 8.67 -9.89
C ASP A 51 -1.34 9.70 -8.81
N ASP A 52 -0.58 10.79 -8.79
CA ASP A 52 -0.61 11.78 -7.71
C ASP A 52 -2.02 12.36 -7.46
N GLU A 53 -2.72 12.59 -8.57
CA GLU A 53 -4.02 13.27 -8.63
C GLU A 53 -5.14 12.42 -8.00
N VAL A 54 -5.06 11.10 -8.09
CA VAL A 54 -6.07 10.17 -7.57
C VAL A 54 -5.74 9.67 -6.17
N VAL A 55 -4.49 9.81 -5.74
CA VAL A 55 -3.99 9.26 -4.47
C VAL A 55 -4.68 9.90 -3.27
N GLU A 56 -4.83 11.22 -3.24
CA GLU A 56 -5.42 11.91 -2.09
C GLU A 56 -6.91 11.55 -1.93
N THR A 57 -7.64 11.49 -3.05
CA THR A 57 -9.04 11.06 -3.09
C THR A 57 -9.21 9.61 -2.66
N ALA A 58 -8.37 8.71 -3.17
CA ALA A 58 -8.42 7.29 -2.80
C ALA A 58 -8.07 7.07 -1.33
N VAL A 59 -7.08 7.79 -0.79
CA VAL A 59 -6.73 7.70 0.64
C VAL A 59 -7.90 8.15 1.51
N SER A 60 -8.50 9.30 1.22
CA SER A 60 -9.63 9.82 2.00
C SER A 60 -10.89 8.96 1.90
N ALA A 61 -11.17 8.40 0.72
CA ALA A 61 -12.32 7.54 0.50
C ALA A 61 -12.18 6.14 1.13
N MET A 62 -10.96 5.61 1.17
CA MET A 62 -10.69 4.24 1.63
C MET A 62 -10.23 4.15 3.09
N ASP A 63 -9.75 5.26 3.69
CA ASP A 63 -9.37 5.28 5.10
C ASP A 63 -10.59 5.07 6.00
N GLY A 64 -10.51 4.06 6.88
CA GLY A 64 -11.58 3.68 7.79
C GLY A 64 -12.64 2.76 7.19
N VAL A 65 -12.54 2.38 5.91
CA VAL A 65 -13.48 1.44 5.29
C VAL A 65 -13.37 0.07 5.96
N GLU A 66 -14.51 -0.54 6.32
CA GLU A 66 -14.54 -1.91 6.84
C GLU A 66 -14.38 -2.92 5.71
N PHE A 67 -13.33 -3.73 5.77
CA PHE A 67 -13.03 -4.80 4.82
C PHE A 67 -12.69 -6.07 5.59
N GLU A 68 -13.37 -7.18 5.27
CA GLU A 68 -13.21 -8.47 5.97
C GLU A 68 -13.38 -8.37 7.50
N GLY A 69 -14.28 -7.49 7.96
CA GLY A 69 -14.53 -7.23 9.39
C GLY A 69 -13.42 -6.45 10.09
N ARG A 70 -12.55 -5.75 9.34
CA ARG A 70 -11.47 -4.92 9.86
C ARG A 70 -11.50 -3.54 9.21
N SER A 71 -11.33 -2.49 10.01
CA SER A 71 -11.24 -1.12 9.50
C SER A 71 -9.89 -0.92 8.81
N LEU A 72 -9.89 -0.77 7.49
CA LEU A 72 -8.69 -0.49 6.72
C LEU A 72 -8.09 0.85 7.12
N LYS A 73 -6.77 0.90 7.22
CA LYS A 73 -6.04 2.13 7.50
C LYS A 73 -5.32 2.56 6.24
N VAL A 74 -5.81 3.61 5.58
CA VAL A 74 -5.25 4.05 4.30
C VAL A 74 -4.58 5.40 4.51
N ASN A 75 -3.34 5.52 4.07
CA ASN A 75 -2.59 6.77 4.24
C ASN A 75 -1.61 6.98 3.10
N LEU A 76 -1.11 8.21 2.95
CA LEU A 76 0.02 8.48 2.06
C LEU A 76 1.24 7.73 2.58
N ALA A 77 1.72 6.76 1.81
CA ALA A 77 2.97 6.11 2.16
C ALA A 77 4.10 7.11 1.99
N LYS A 78 4.90 7.25 3.04
CA LYS A 78 6.16 7.97 2.92
C LYS A 78 6.97 7.29 1.81
N PRO A 79 7.58 8.05 0.88
CA PRO A 79 8.43 7.47 -0.13
C PRO A 79 9.43 6.58 0.60
N ARG A 80 9.53 5.32 0.17
CA ARG A 80 10.57 4.42 0.65
C ARG A 80 11.86 5.16 0.36
N GLY A 81 12.41 5.82 1.37
CA GLY A 81 13.60 6.63 1.27
C GLY A 81 14.58 5.76 0.53
N VAL A 82 14.87 6.18 -0.71
CA VAL A 82 15.83 5.53 -1.56
C VAL A 82 16.98 5.24 -0.62
N TRP A 83 17.28 3.95 -0.40
CA TRP A 83 18.61 3.60 0.05
C TRP A 83 19.47 4.15 -1.08
N ARG A 84 19.91 5.40 -0.91
CA ARG A 84 20.94 6.02 -1.70
C ARG A 84 22.03 5.01 -1.57
N MET A 85 22.18 4.20 -2.61
CA MET A 85 23.26 3.27 -2.74
C MET A 85 24.48 4.18 -2.80
N ARG A 86 25.01 4.50 -1.62
CA ARG A 86 26.34 5.07 -1.44
C ARG A 86 27.25 3.92 -1.86
N ARG A 87 27.39 3.73 -3.17
CA ARG A 87 28.52 2.98 -3.70
C ARG A 87 29.74 3.74 -3.19
N PRO A 88 30.62 3.10 -2.39
CA PRO A 88 31.95 3.62 -2.22
C PRO A 88 32.57 3.64 -3.63
N ARG A 89 33.20 4.75 -3.98
CA ARG A 89 34.08 4.81 -5.14
C ARG A 89 35.20 3.78 -4.94
N HIS A 90 35.55 3.05 -5.99
CA HIS A 90 36.86 2.45 -6.13
C HIS A 90 37.48 3.04 -7.39
#